data_AF-A0A1H2UMQ8-F1
#
_entry.id   AF-A0A1H2UMQ8-F1
#
_cell.length_a   1.000
_cell.length_b   1.000
_cell.length_c   1.000
_cell.angle_alpha   90.00
_cell.angle_beta   90.00
_cell.angle_gamma   90.00
#
_symmetry.space_group_name_H-M   'P 1'
#
loop_
_entity.id
_entity.type
_entity.pdbx_description
1 polymer ?
#
loop_
_entity_poly.entity_id
_entity_poly.type
_entity_poly.pdbx_seq_one_letter_code
_entity_poly.pdbx_strand_id
1 'polypeptide(L)'
;MSLFKRIKNIMAKPEPAKVEKSVLTIGPGDVVEVSLVTYQVVGRLHNRQRNLIVLTLQDGSAIQYLTIEERERTEYALYNSIDGRLDSVEEVPTEIELDDRVFHLEEQYSGIVTASGKTPFVQGGEQYVWQYQSDDMKLLRIEWQDGRFMLYEGEDVLPADVRVLRGS
;
A
#
# COMPACT_ATOMS: atom_id res chain seq x y z
N MET A 1 -1.83 1.62 53.81
CA MET A 1 -1.89 0.87 52.53
C MET A 1 -2.45 -0.51 52.80
N SER A 2 -3.65 -0.83 52.27
CA SER A 2 -4.42 -2.01 52.68
C SER A 2 -3.97 -3.29 51.97
N LEU A 3 -3.80 -4.38 52.74
CA LEU A 3 -3.43 -5.73 52.26
C LEU A 3 -4.36 -6.26 51.15
N PHE A 4 -5.61 -5.81 51.11
CA PHE A 4 -6.59 -6.21 50.08
C PHE A 4 -6.18 -5.80 48.65
N LYS A 5 -5.44 -4.69 48.47
CA LYS A 5 -4.92 -4.31 47.15
C LYS A 5 -3.81 -5.24 46.65
N ARG A 6 -3.05 -5.88 47.55
CA ARG A 6 -1.97 -6.81 47.18
C ARG A 6 -2.52 -8.14 46.66
N ILE A 7 -3.66 -8.60 47.18
CA ILE A 7 -4.26 -9.89 46.76
C ILE A 7 -4.94 -9.77 45.38
N LYS A 8 -5.55 -8.62 45.07
CA LYS A 8 -6.22 -8.39 43.77
C LYS A 8 -5.25 -8.42 42.57
N ASN A 9 -3.98 -8.04 42.77
CA ASN A 9 -2.96 -8.11 41.71
C ASN A 9 -2.41 -9.51 41.44
N ILE A 10 -2.68 -10.50 42.31
CA ILE A 10 -2.24 -11.89 42.12
C ILE A 10 -3.20 -12.66 41.20
N MET A 11 -4.47 -12.21 41.10
CA MET A 11 -5.50 -12.77 40.21
C MET A 11 -5.64 -12.00 38.89
N ALA A 12 -4.81 -10.99 38.62
CA ALA A 12 -4.82 -10.31 37.34
C ALA A 12 -4.33 -11.27 36.26
N LYS A 13 -5.23 -11.67 35.35
CA LYS A 13 -4.82 -12.41 34.15
C LYS A 13 -3.77 -11.56 33.42
N PRO A 14 -2.65 -12.16 32.97
CA PRO A 14 -1.69 -11.44 32.16
C PRO A 14 -2.42 -10.82 30.96
N GLU A 15 -2.05 -9.58 30.64
CA GLU A 15 -2.60 -8.86 29.50
C GLU A 15 -2.46 -9.75 28.26
N PRO A 16 -3.53 -9.93 27.46
CA PRO A 16 -3.47 -10.82 26.31
C PRO A 16 -2.29 -10.40 25.43
N ALA A 17 -1.50 -11.38 24.99
CA ALA A 17 -0.38 -11.13 24.10
C ALA A 17 -0.88 -10.29 22.92
N LYS A 18 -0.24 -9.14 22.68
CA LYS A 18 -0.60 -8.28 21.54
C LYS A 18 -0.46 -9.12 20.28
N VAL A 19 -1.56 -9.26 19.54
CA VAL A 19 -1.56 -9.96 18.25
C VAL A 19 -0.54 -9.25 17.35
N GLU A 20 0.45 -9.98 16.85
CA GLU A 20 1.41 -9.43 15.89
C GLU A 20 0.62 -8.96 14.66
N LYS A 21 0.74 -7.67 14.32
CA LYS A 21 0.08 -7.14 13.13
C LYS A 21 0.76 -7.73 11.90
N SER A 22 -0.05 -8.31 11.01
CA SER A 22 0.37 -8.66 9.66
C SER A 22 0.48 -7.39 8.82
N VAL A 23 1.26 -7.44 7.74
CA VAL A 23 1.31 -6.35 6.75
C VAL A 23 -0.07 -6.05 6.11
N LEU A 24 -1.02 -6.98 6.20
CA LEU A 24 -2.39 -6.78 5.75
C LEU A 24 -3.25 -6.01 6.76
N THR A 25 -2.80 -5.93 8.01
CA THR A 25 -3.55 -5.28 9.10
C THR A 25 -2.96 -3.95 9.55
N ILE A 26 -1.76 -3.59 9.09
CA ILE A 26 -1.16 -2.28 9.38
C ILE A 26 -1.94 -1.13 8.74
N GLY A 27 -1.84 0.04 9.33
CA GLY A 27 -2.52 1.26 8.87
C GLY A 27 -1.83 2.52 9.39
N PRO A 28 -2.47 3.70 9.21
CA PRO A 28 -1.88 4.97 9.60
C PRO A 28 -1.42 4.98 11.06
N GLY A 29 -0.14 5.35 11.29
CA GLY A 29 0.50 5.35 12.61
C GLY A 29 1.42 4.16 12.88
N ASP A 30 1.30 3.07 12.12
CA ASP A 30 2.19 1.92 12.21
C ASP A 30 3.52 2.18 11.47
N VAL A 31 4.53 1.34 11.74
CA VAL A 31 5.86 1.43 11.12
C VAL A 31 6.19 0.13 10.39
N VAL A 32 6.63 0.26 9.15
CA VAL A 32 7.03 -0.85 8.28
C VAL A 32 8.42 -0.59 7.72
N GLU A 33 9.20 -1.64 7.57
CA GLU A 33 10.47 -1.63 6.87
C GLU A 33 10.27 -2.30 5.51
N VAL A 34 10.74 -1.66 4.44
CA VAL A 34 10.71 -2.17 3.07
C VAL A 34 12.10 -1.99 2.49
N SER A 35 12.74 -3.08 2.07
CA SER A 35 14.09 -3.07 1.49
C SER A 35 15.11 -2.32 2.37
N LEU A 36 15.09 -2.61 3.68
CA LEU A 36 15.95 -2.00 4.71
C LEU A 36 15.70 -0.51 5.01
N VAL A 37 14.68 0.11 4.40
CA VAL A 37 14.27 1.49 4.70
C VAL A 37 13.04 1.47 5.60
N THR A 38 13.06 2.26 6.66
CA THR A 38 11.97 2.33 7.64
C THR A 38 11.03 3.47 7.31
N TYR A 39 9.75 3.15 7.15
CA TYR A 39 8.69 4.11 6.83
C TYR A 39 7.64 4.18 7.92
N GLN A 40 7.10 5.37 8.11
CA GLN A 40 5.81 5.54 8.78
C GLN A 40 4.69 5.29 7.78
N VAL A 41 3.72 4.45 8.14
CA VAL A 41 2.47 4.33 7.37
C VAL A 41 1.61 5.55 7.70
N VAL A 42 1.29 6.35 6.69
CA VAL A 42 0.47 7.57 6.86
C VAL A 42 -0.88 7.47 6.19
N GLY A 43 -1.05 6.54 5.25
CA GLY A 43 -2.30 6.28 4.56
C GLY A 43 -2.46 4.81 4.21
N ARG A 44 -3.72 4.40 4.04
CA ARG A 44 -4.08 3.07 3.59
C ARG A 44 -5.32 3.13 2.72
N LEU A 45 -5.22 2.52 1.55
CA LEU A 45 -6.33 2.23 0.64
C LEU A 45 -6.53 0.71 0.60
N HIS A 46 -7.79 0.26 0.54
CA HIS A 46 -8.14 -1.16 0.49
C HIS A 46 -9.21 -1.42 -0.57
N ASN A 47 -8.87 -2.24 -1.56
CA ASN A 47 -9.80 -2.85 -2.49
C ASN A 47 -10.13 -4.28 -2.03
N ARG A 48 -11.26 -4.43 -1.36
CA ARG A 48 -11.67 -5.71 -0.77
C ARG A 48 -12.07 -6.76 -1.81
N GLN A 49 -12.46 -6.36 -3.01
CA GLN A 49 -12.83 -7.31 -4.08
C GLN A 49 -11.61 -8.04 -4.64
N ARG A 50 -10.42 -7.41 -4.58
CA ARG A 50 -9.16 -8.00 -5.07
C ARG A 50 -8.17 -8.38 -3.96
N ASN A 51 -8.54 -8.25 -2.68
CA ASN A 51 -7.62 -8.38 -1.56
C ASN A 51 -6.33 -7.54 -1.74
N LEU A 52 -6.50 -6.32 -2.23
CA LEU A 52 -5.39 -5.40 -2.50
C LEU A 52 -5.38 -4.27 -1.47
N ILE A 53 -4.21 -4.03 -0.89
CA ILE A 53 -3.94 -2.89 -0.01
C ILE A 53 -2.89 -2.01 -0.67
N VAL A 54 -3.07 -0.70 -0.60
CA VAL A 54 -2.03 0.28 -0.97
C VAL A 54 -1.72 1.12 0.26
N LEU A 55 -0.48 1.06 0.73
CA LEU A 55 0.00 1.85 1.85
C LEU A 55 0.73 3.08 1.35
N THR A 56 0.37 4.25 1.88
CA THR A 56 1.19 5.45 1.73
C THR A 56 2.26 5.44 2.80
N LEU A 57 3.51 5.33 2.37
CA LEU A 57 4.69 5.28 3.19
C LEU A 57 5.36 6.65 3.21
N GLN A 58 5.82 7.09 4.38
CA GLN A 58 6.53 8.34 4.55
C GLN A 58 7.87 8.11 5.25
N ASP A 59 8.95 8.60 4.62
CA ASP A 59 10.27 8.78 5.22
C ASP A 59 10.71 10.24 5.04
N GLY A 60 10.69 11.02 6.12
CA GLY A 60 10.90 12.46 6.06
C GLY A 60 9.91 13.15 5.11
N SER A 61 10.40 13.71 4.00
CA SER A 61 9.58 14.30 2.94
C SER A 61 9.28 13.35 1.78
N ALA A 62 9.93 12.19 1.71
CA ALA A 62 9.71 11.22 0.66
C ALA A 62 8.40 10.46 0.91
N ILE A 63 7.63 10.26 -0.15
CA ILE A 63 6.40 9.48 -0.14
C ILE A 63 6.55 8.34 -1.16
N GLN A 64 6.21 7.14 -0.73
CA GLN A 64 6.18 5.95 -1.58
C GLN A 64 4.89 5.18 -1.36
N TYR A 65 4.57 4.30 -2.30
CA TYR A 65 3.34 3.53 -2.27
C TYR A 65 3.69 2.05 -2.34
N LEU A 66 3.37 1.32 -1.27
CA LEU A 66 3.53 -0.14 -1.25
C LEU A 66 2.19 -0.77 -1.58
N THR A 67 2.12 -1.47 -2.70
CA THR A 67 0.97 -2.34 -3.03
C THR A 67 1.21 -3.70 -2.41
N ILE A 68 0.16 -4.28 -1.82
CA ILE A 68 0.16 -5.61 -1.24
C ILE A 68 -1.07 -6.32 -1.78
N GLU A 69 -0.86 -7.32 -2.61
CA GLU A 69 -1.96 -8.12 -3.18
C GLU A 69 -1.88 -9.55 -2.70
N GLU A 70 -2.97 -10.07 -2.13
CA GLU A 70 -3.03 -11.45 -1.66
C GLU A 70 -3.90 -12.33 -2.57
N ARG A 71 -3.22 -13.16 -3.37
CA ARG A 71 -3.82 -14.16 -4.27
C ARG A 71 -3.43 -15.57 -3.82
N GLU A 72 -2.72 -16.32 -4.67
CA GLU A 72 -2.09 -17.59 -4.27
C GLU A 72 -0.86 -17.37 -3.37
N ARG A 73 -0.19 -16.23 -3.57
CA ARG A 73 0.90 -15.72 -2.75
C ARG A 73 0.63 -14.24 -2.47
N THR A 74 1.29 -13.71 -1.44
CA THR A 74 1.31 -12.28 -1.17
C THR A 74 2.40 -11.63 -2.01
N GLU A 75 2.00 -10.71 -2.88
CA GLU A 75 2.88 -9.97 -3.79
C GLU A 75 3.02 -8.53 -3.31
N TYR A 76 4.23 -7.98 -3.47
CA TYR A 76 4.58 -6.63 -3.04
C TYR A 76 5.23 -5.89 -4.19
N ALA A 77 4.84 -4.64 -4.38
CA ALA A 77 5.53 -3.73 -5.28
C ALA A 77 5.59 -2.33 -4.66
N LEU A 78 6.75 -1.69 -4.79
CA LEU A 78 7.02 -0.38 -4.23
C LEU A 78 7.13 0.65 -5.34
N TYR A 79 6.38 1.73 -5.19
CA TYR A 79 6.20 2.73 -6.23
C TYR A 79 6.55 4.13 -5.75
N ASN A 80 7.07 4.93 -6.68
CA ASN A 80 7.19 6.37 -6.58
C ASN A 80 6.15 7.03 -7.50
N SER A 81 5.55 8.13 -7.07
CA SER A 81 4.70 8.91 -7.99
C SER A 81 5.56 9.59 -9.05
N ILE A 82 5.09 9.55 -10.29
CA ILE A 82 5.68 10.30 -11.40
C ILE A 82 4.70 11.34 -11.90
N ASP A 83 5.24 12.42 -12.47
CA ASP A 83 4.43 13.44 -13.11
C ASP A 83 3.97 12.93 -14.47
N GLY A 84 2.67 12.92 -14.68
CA GLY A 84 2.06 12.56 -15.96
C GLY A 84 0.60 12.96 -15.98
N ARG A 85 0.05 13.10 -17.18
CA ARG A 85 -1.36 13.45 -17.36
C ARG A 85 -1.93 12.68 -18.52
N LEU A 86 -3.09 12.08 -18.28
CA LEU A 86 -3.97 11.55 -19.30
C LEU A 86 -5.24 12.41 -19.32
N ASP A 87 -5.83 12.59 -20.49
CA ASP A 87 -7.00 13.44 -20.67
C ASP A 87 -8.30 12.68 -20.37
N SER A 88 -8.34 11.36 -20.62
CA SER A 88 -9.50 10.52 -20.36
C SER A 88 -9.14 9.09 -19.94
N VAL A 89 -10.04 8.44 -19.20
CA VAL A 89 -9.99 7.01 -18.85
C VAL A 89 -10.04 6.12 -20.09
N GLU A 90 -10.71 6.56 -21.14
CA GLU A 90 -10.83 5.83 -22.42
C GLU A 90 -9.55 5.91 -23.27
N GLU A 91 -8.61 6.78 -22.92
CA GLU A 91 -7.38 7.02 -23.66
C GLU A 91 -6.16 6.33 -23.04
N VAL A 92 -6.35 5.52 -22.01
CA VAL A 92 -5.25 4.77 -21.37
C VAL A 92 -4.76 3.70 -22.36
N PRO A 93 -3.55 3.84 -22.94
CA PRO A 93 -3.10 2.99 -24.03
C PRO A 93 -2.64 1.62 -23.51
N THR A 94 -2.55 0.62 -24.38
CA THR A 94 -2.03 -0.71 -24.02
C THR A 94 -0.50 -0.77 -23.99
N GLU A 95 0.18 0.22 -24.57
CA GLU A 95 1.64 0.36 -24.57
C GLU A 95 2.00 1.80 -24.22
N ILE A 96 3.03 1.98 -23.38
CA ILE A 96 3.52 3.29 -22.95
C ILE A 96 5.04 3.30 -23.11
N GLU A 97 5.55 4.32 -23.79
CA GLU A 97 6.98 4.63 -23.83
C GLU A 97 7.30 5.71 -22.80
N LEU A 98 8.18 5.40 -21.85
CA LEU A 98 8.62 6.29 -20.78
C LEU A 98 10.11 6.09 -20.54
N ASP A 99 10.91 7.15 -20.60
CA ASP A 99 12.35 7.12 -20.35
C ASP A 99 13.10 6.03 -21.15
N ASP A 100 12.86 5.97 -22.47
CA ASP A 100 13.41 4.97 -23.40
C ASP A 100 13.05 3.51 -23.06
N ARG A 101 12.04 3.29 -22.21
CA ARG A 101 11.50 1.98 -21.84
C ARG A 101 10.07 1.83 -22.34
N VAL A 102 9.76 0.67 -22.90
CA VAL A 102 8.41 0.30 -23.30
C VAL A 102 7.77 -0.52 -22.18
N PHE A 103 6.58 -0.10 -21.79
CA PHE A 103 5.72 -0.77 -20.82
C PHE A 103 4.50 -1.33 -21.54
N HIS A 104 4.19 -2.60 -21.29
CA HIS A 104 3.04 -3.32 -21.86
C HIS A 104 1.97 -3.53 -20.80
N LEU A 105 0.70 -3.33 -21.16
CA LEU A 105 -0.43 -3.49 -20.24
C LEU A 105 -0.61 -4.96 -19.88
N GLU A 106 -0.46 -5.27 -18.59
CA GLU A 106 -0.61 -6.63 -18.04
C GLU A 106 -2.01 -6.84 -17.46
N GLU A 107 -2.51 -5.85 -16.71
CA GLU A 107 -3.82 -5.96 -16.05
C GLU A 107 -4.55 -4.62 -16.01
N GLN A 108 -5.86 -4.67 -16.25
CA GLN A 108 -6.78 -3.56 -16.04
C GLN A 108 -7.96 -4.03 -15.19
N TYR A 109 -8.34 -3.24 -14.19
CA TYR A 109 -9.53 -3.50 -13.40
C TYR A 109 -10.11 -2.23 -12.79
N SER A 110 -11.34 -2.33 -12.30
CA SER A 110 -11.97 -1.32 -11.45
C SER A 110 -12.53 -1.95 -10.17
N GLY A 111 -12.78 -1.12 -9.16
CA GLY A 111 -13.43 -1.58 -7.94
C GLY A 111 -13.68 -0.47 -6.94
N ILE A 112 -14.52 -0.77 -5.95
CA ILE A 112 -14.79 0.15 -4.84
C ILE A 112 -13.70 0.00 -3.78
N VAL A 113 -13.08 1.12 -3.44
CA VAL A 113 -11.99 1.19 -2.45
C VAL A 113 -12.40 1.99 -1.22
N THR A 114 -11.85 1.63 -0.07
CA THR A 114 -11.92 2.44 1.14
C THR A 114 -10.56 3.06 1.43
N ALA A 115 -10.56 4.29 1.92
CA ALA A 115 -9.35 5.05 2.22
C ALA A 115 -9.32 5.50 3.68
N SER A 116 -8.13 5.55 4.27
CA SER A 116 -7.89 6.05 5.63
C SER A 116 -6.53 6.73 5.71
N GLY A 117 -6.43 7.81 6.48
CA GLY A 117 -5.19 8.60 6.59
C GLY A 117 -4.91 9.43 5.33
N LYS A 118 -3.62 9.61 5.02
CA LYS A 118 -3.11 10.38 3.89
C LYS A 118 -2.88 9.48 2.67
N THR A 119 -3.87 9.39 1.80
CA THR A 119 -3.81 8.65 0.52
C THR A 119 -3.84 9.61 -0.68
N PRO A 120 -3.41 9.18 -1.88
CA PRO A 120 -3.52 10.00 -3.09
C PRO A 120 -4.95 10.47 -3.37
N PHE A 121 -5.92 9.60 -3.04
CA PHE A 121 -7.35 9.89 -3.12
C PHE A 121 -7.93 10.06 -1.72
N VAL A 122 -8.57 11.20 -1.45
CA VAL A 122 -8.99 11.62 -0.10
C VAL A 122 -10.20 10.83 0.40
N GLN A 123 -11.03 10.31 -0.52
CA GLN A 123 -12.25 9.57 -0.20
C GLN A 123 -12.17 8.16 -0.80
N GLY A 124 -12.86 7.21 -0.19
CA GLY A 124 -13.16 5.94 -0.87
C GLY A 124 -14.08 6.17 -2.07
N GLY A 125 -14.15 5.22 -2.98
CA GLY A 125 -14.95 5.36 -4.19
C GLY A 125 -14.62 4.32 -5.25
N GLU A 126 -15.16 4.51 -6.43
CA GLU A 126 -14.79 3.71 -7.60
C GLU A 126 -13.42 4.15 -8.11
N GLN A 127 -12.49 3.21 -8.17
CA GLN A 127 -11.14 3.40 -8.67
C GLN A 127 -10.94 2.50 -9.89
N TYR A 128 -10.29 3.04 -10.91
CA TYR A 128 -9.80 2.30 -12.08
C TYR A 128 -8.29 2.21 -12.01
N VAL A 129 -7.75 1.05 -12.36
CA VAL A 129 -6.32 0.76 -12.27
C VAL A 129 -5.87 0.07 -13.54
N TRP A 130 -4.71 0.50 -14.04
CA TRP A 130 -3.96 -0.14 -15.12
C TRP A 130 -2.56 -0.44 -14.61
N GLN A 131 -2.12 -1.68 -14.81
CA GLN A 131 -0.81 -2.17 -14.42
C GLN A 131 -0.05 -2.59 -15.67
N TYR A 132 1.16 -2.08 -15.79
CA TYR A 132 2.04 -2.35 -16.90
C TYR A 132 3.36 -2.90 -16.40
N GLN A 133 4.01 -3.67 -17.24
CA GLN A 133 5.35 -4.17 -17.00
C GLN A 133 6.21 -3.97 -18.26
N SER A 134 7.48 -3.65 -18.05
CA SER A 134 8.48 -3.61 -19.10
C SER A 134 9.26 -4.92 -19.21
N ASP A 135 9.99 -5.08 -20.31
CA ASP A 135 10.86 -6.24 -20.52
C ASP A 135 11.98 -6.39 -19.46
N ASP A 136 12.36 -5.30 -18.79
CA ASP A 136 13.34 -5.28 -17.70
C ASP A 136 12.71 -5.31 -16.29
N MET A 137 11.46 -5.77 -16.19
CA MET A 137 10.71 -5.98 -14.93
C MET A 137 10.42 -4.70 -14.14
N LYS A 138 10.47 -3.52 -14.77
CA LYS A 138 9.94 -2.30 -14.16
C LYS A 138 8.44 -2.26 -14.28
N LEU A 139 7.82 -1.65 -13.28
CA LEU A 139 6.38 -1.56 -13.16
C LEU A 139 5.94 -0.13 -13.40
N LEU A 140 4.87 0.03 -14.15
CA LEU A 140 4.15 1.30 -14.28
C LEU A 140 2.71 1.05 -13.86
N ARG A 141 2.19 1.92 -13.01
CA ARG A 141 0.83 1.84 -12.50
C ARG A 141 0.12 3.16 -12.75
N ILE A 142 -1.07 3.09 -13.30
CA ILE A 142 -1.95 4.24 -13.49
C ILE A 142 -3.22 3.99 -12.69
N GLU A 143 -3.62 4.99 -11.92
CA GLU A 143 -4.85 4.98 -11.16
C GLU A 143 -5.69 6.19 -11.54
N TRP A 144 -7.00 5.98 -11.69
CA TRP A 144 -7.96 7.04 -11.85
C TRP A 144 -9.07 6.91 -10.82
N GLN A 145 -9.41 8.03 -10.19
CA GLN A 145 -10.57 8.15 -9.31
C GLN A 145 -11.03 9.61 -9.27
N ASP A 146 -12.34 9.82 -9.38
CA ASP A 146 -12.99 11.13 -9.25
C ASP A 146 -12.34 12.24 -10.12
N GLY A 147 -12.07 11.92 -11.39
CA GLY A 147 -11.49 12.87 -12.34
C GLY A 147 -9.98 13.12 -12.19
N ARG A 148 -9.30 12.41 -11.29
CA ARG A 148 -7.87 12.57 -11.05
C ARG A 148 -7.09 11.32 -11.44
N PHE A 149 -6.05 11.52 -12.24
CA PHE A 149 -5.02 10.52 -12.49
C PHE A 149 -3.89 10.60 -11.46
N MET A 150 -3.37 9.43 -11.11
CA MET A 150 -2.09 9.25 -10.44
C MET A 150 -1.28 8.22 -11.23
N LEU A 151 -0.03 8.53 -11.50
CA LEU A 151 0.89 7.65 -12.21
C LEU A 151 2.05 7.32 -11.27
N TYR A 152 2.52 6.08 -11.37
CA TYR A 152 3.58 5.60 -10.52
C TYR A 152 4.52 4.68 -11.28
N GLU A 153 5.82 4.84 -11.04
CA GLU A 153 6.85 3.89 -11.47
C GLU A 153 7.37 3.12 -10.26
N GLY A 154 7.60 1.82 -10.41
CA GLY A 154 8.01 0.97 -9.31
C GLY A 154 8.70 -0.32 -9.75
N GLU A 155 8.87 -1.19 -8.76
CA GLU A 155 9.45 -2.52 -8.93
C GLU A 155 8.89 -3.48 -7.88
N ASP A 156 8.98 -4.77 -8.19
CA ASP A 156 8.61 -5.83 -7.27
C ASP A 156 9.54 -5.83 -6.04
N VAL A 157 8.96 -6.14 -4.88
CA VAL A 157 9.70 -6.29 -3.63
C VAL A 157 9.54 -7.71 -3.12
N LEU A 158 10.64 -8.30 -2.66
CA LEU A 158 10.59 -9.64 -2.08
C LEU A 158 9.82 -9.62 -0.76
N PRO A 159 8.97 -10.61 -0.48
CA PRO A 159 8.28 -10.72 0.80
C PRO A 159 9.22 -10.70 2.02
N ALA A 160 10.43 -11.23 1.87
CA ALA A 160 11.45 -11.24 2.93
C ALA A 160 11.99 -9.84 3.28
N ASP A 161 11.84 -8.88 2.37
CA ASP A 161 12.31 -7.50 2.53
C ASP A 161 11.23 -6.59 3.12
N VAL A 162 10.05 -7.12 3.45
CA VAL A 162 8.94 -6.39 4.07
C VAL A 162 8.76 -6.86 5.53
N ARG A 163 8.96 -5.95 6.48
CA ARG A 163 8.89 -6.26 7.91
C ARG A 163 8.08 -5.23 8.69
N VAL A 164 7.09 -5.68 9.44
CA VAL A 164 6.33 -4.82 10.37
C VAL A 164 7.14 -4.64 11.66
N LEU A 165 7.49 -3.39 12.00
CA LEU A 165 8.37 -3.10 13.14
C LEU A 165 7.60 -2.75 14.41
N ARG A 166 6.53 -1.97 14.30
CA ARG A 166 5.66 -1.59 15.42
C ARG A 166 4.23 -1.40 14.94
N GLY A 167 3.31 -2.07 15.62
CA GLY A 167 1.88 -1.76 15.59
C GLY A 167 1.46 -1.15 16.91
N SER A 168 0.84 0.04 16.91
CA SER A 168 0.16 0.54 18.12
C SER A 168 -1.12 -0.25 18.37
#